data_AF-A0A2P9F382-F1
#
_entry.id   AF-A0A2P9F382-F1
#
_cell.length_a   1.000
_cell.length_b   1.000
_cell.length_c   1.000
_cell.angle_alpha   90.00
_cell.angle_beta   90.00
_cell.angle_gamma   90.00
#
_symmetry.space_group_name_H-M   'P 1'
#
loop_
_entity.id
_entity.type
_entity.pdbx_description
1 polymer ?
#
loop_
_entity_poly.entity_id
_entity_poly.type
_entity_poly.pdbx_seq_one_letter_code
_entity_poly.pdbx_strand_id
1 'polypeptide(L)'
;MERGGGLLSGCGPAVLDALRGAGWVPGRDVDTGDWVRQLTAAGFVLDDPAVGVWAEFGGLTVRSCPARDPASSLCVDPVDACVDTVEEAVSLRRRFAENFSPLGMWSVQFRTYVATGGRVVAVGPNVLWHLGATFAEALTYVVEGDGGASRAERADWLGNCLPGDRLTDD
;
A
#
# COMPACT_ATOMS: atom_id res chain seq x y z
N MET A 1 17.77 -13.17 17.23
CA MET A 1 16.33 -13.18 16.89
C MET A 1 15.94 -11.72 16.79
N GLU A 2 16.25 -11.11 15.64
CA GLU A 2 15.99 -9.67 15.38
C GLU A 2 15.12 -9.61 14.14
N ARG A 3 13.81 -9.78 14.34
CA ARG A 3 12.80 -9.71 13.27
C ARG A 3 11.77 -8.70 13.74
N GLY A 4 11.92 -7.45 13.29
CA GLY A 4 11.02 -6.35 13.62
C GLY A 4 11.60 -4.94 13.43
N GLY A 5 12.88 -4.82 13.04
CA GLY A 5 13.53 -3.52 12.79
C GLY A 5 13.89 -3.23 11.32
N GLY A 6 13.84 -4.25 10.46
CA GLY A 6 14.31 -4.13 9.08
C GLY A 6 13.44 -3.21 8.23
N LEU A 7 12.12 -3.28 8.38
CA LEU A 7 11.15 -2.53 7.56
C LEU A 7 11.14 -1.03 7.84
N LEU A 8 11.63 -0.61 9.00
CA LEU A 8 11.74 0.79 9.41
C LEU A 8 13.17 1.34 9.31
N SER A 9 14.11 0.56 8.75
CA SER A 9 15.48 1.00 8.58
C SER A 9 15.54 2.16 7.57
N GLY A 10 15.80 3.38 8.08
CA GLY A 10 15.80 4.61 7.27
C GLY A 10 14.56 5.50 7.43
N CYS A 11 13.61 5.15 8.31
CA CYS A 11 12.50 6.05 8.61
C CYS A 11 12.94 7.24 9.49
N GLY A 12 12.41 8.43 9.18
CA GLY A 12 12.65 9.65 9.96
C GLY A 12 11.90 9.66 11.30
N PRO A 13 12.27 10.55 12.24
CA PRO A 13 11.58 10.67 13.53
C PRO A 13 10.10 11.03 13.38
N ALA A 14 9.72 11.77 12.33
CA ALA A 14 8.32 12.10 12.03
C ALA A 14 7.48 10.86 11.70
N VAL A 15 8.05 9.91 10.95
CA VAL A 15 7.38 8.64 10.60
C VAL A 15 7.16 7.78 11.85
N LEU A 16 8.18 7.68 12.70
CA LEU A 16 8.06 6.95 13.98
C LEU A 16 7.03 7.56 14.91
N ASP A 17 6.95 8.90 14.96
CA ASP A 17 5.95 9.60 15.76
C ASP A 17 4.53 9.35 15.23
N ALA A 18 4.34 9.43 13.91
CA ALA A 18 3.07 9.11 13.26
C ALA A 18 2.64 7.65 13.49
N LEU A 19 3.59 6.70 13.40
CA LEU A 19 3.35 5.28 13.72
C LEU A 19 2.94 5.10 15.18
N ARG A 20 3.67 5.70 16.13
CA ARG A 20 3.33 5.65 17.56
C ARG A 20 1.97 6.30 17.86
N GLY A 21 1.68 7.43 17.21
CA GLY A 21 0.39 8.09 17.29
C GLY A 21 -0.76 7.26 16.72
N ALA A 22 -0.48 6.38 15.76
CA ALA A 22 -1.42 5.38 15.26
C ALA A 22 -1.58 4.15 16.17
N GLY A 23 -0.75 4.02 17.22
CA GLY A 23 -0.76 2.86 18.12
C GLY A 23 0.21 1.74 17.71
N TRP A 24 1.15 2.01 16.82
CA TRP A 24 2.23 1.07 16.50
C TRP A 24 3.20 0.91 17.68
N VAL A 25 3.62 -0.32 17.94
CA VAL A 25 4.66 -0.65 18.91
C VAL A 25 5.64 -1.66 18.30
N PRO A 26 6.95 -1.58 18.60
CA PRO A 26 7.91 -2.55 18.10
C PRO A 26 7.62 -3.95 18.66
N GLY A 27 7.67 -4.97 17.80
CA GLY A 27 7.33 -6.35 18.17
C GLY A 27 5.82 -6.65 18.19
N ARG A 28 5.00 -5.79 17.58
CA ARG A 28 3.60 -6.07 17.31
C ARG A 28 3.50 -7.27 16.35
N ASP A 29 2.63 -8.20 16.69
CA ASP A 29 2.30 -9.37 15.87
C ASP A 29 0.77 -9.47 15.82
N VAL A 30 0.19 -9.02 14.72
CA VAL A 30 -1.23 -9.09 14.43
C VAL A 30 -1.52 -10.42 13.78
N ASP A 31 -2.62 -11.07 14.17
CA ASP A 31 -3.07 -12.29 13.49
C ASP A 31 -3.49 -11.97 12.05
N THR A 32 -2.63 -12.31 11.10
CA THR A 32 -2.89 -12.14 9.66
C THR A 32 -3.58 -13.36 9.07
N GLY A 33 -3.85 -14.41 9.87
CA GLY A 33 -4.35 -15.69 9.38
C GLY A 33 -5.71 -15.55 8.72
N ASP A 34 -6.57 -14.72 9.30
CA ASP A 34 -7.88 -14.42 8.72
C ASP A 34 -7.76 -13.65 7.39
N TRP A 35 -6.89 -12.63 7.33
CA TRP A 35 -6.63 -11.88 6.08
C TRP A 35 -6.07 -12.77 4.98
N VAL A 36 -5.07 -13.60 5.30
CA VAL A 36 -4.48 -14.56 4.36
C VAL A 36 -5.55 -15.48 3.79
N ARG A 37 -6.44 -16.00 4.64
CA ARG A 37 -7.54 -16.87 4.22
C ARG A 37 -8.51 -16.14 3.29
N GLN A 38 -8.94 -14.93 3.65
CA GLN A 38 -9.88 -14.14 2.85
C GLN A 38 -9.31 -13.77 1.48
N LEU A 39 -8.07 -13.29 1.44
CA LEU A 39 -7.38 -12.89 0.20
C LEU A 39 -7.10 -14.09 -0.71
N THR A 40 -6.66 -15.21 -0.12
CA THR A 40 -6.45 -16.46 -0.87
C THR A 40 -7.78 -16.98 -1.43
N ALA A 41 -8.87 -16.91 -0.66
CA ALA A 41 -10.21 -17.28 -1.12
C ALA A 41 -10.71 -16.35 -2.25
N ALA A 42 -10.31 -15.08 -2.25
CA ALA A 42 -10.56 -14.14 -3.33
C ALA A 42 -9.68 -14.40 -4.57
N GLY A 43 -8.64 -15.24 -4.47
CA GLY A 43 -7.76 -15.61 -5.59
C GLY A 43 -6.44 -14.82 -5.65
N PHE A 44 -6.09 -14.07 -4.60
CA PHE A 44 -4.79 -13.40 -4.53
C PHE A 44 -3.68 -14.40 -4.18
N VAL A 45 -2.52 -14.21 -4.79
CA VAL A 45 -1.27 -14.86 -4.37
C VAL A 45 -0.63 -13.96 -3.33
N LEU A 46 -0.29 -14.50 -2.17
CA LEU A 46 0.28 -13.74 -1.05
C LEU A 46 1.73 -14.14 -0.84
N ASP A 47 2.58 -13.16 -0.56
CA ASP A 47 4.00 -13.36 -0.31
C ASP A 47 4.34 -13.19 1.19
N ASP A 48 5.33 -13.93 1.69
CA ASP A 48 5.92 -13.75 3.02
C ASP A 48 6.20 -12.28 3.41
N PRO A 49 6.80 -11.43 2.55
CA PRO A 49 7.00 -10.00 2.85
C PRO A 49 5.69 -9.25 3.13
N ALA A 50 4.60 -9.57 2.42
CA ALA A 50 3.31 -8.93 2.66
C ALA A 50 2.74 -9.34 4.01
N VAL A 51 2.81 -10.64 4.33
CA VAL A 51 2.38 -11.18 5.63
C VAL A 51 3.18 -10.55 6.77
N GLY A 52 4.50 -10.37 6.61
CA GLY A 52 5.34 -9.70 7.61
C GLY A 52 4.92 -8.24 7.86
N VAL A 53 4.57 -7.50 6.81
CA VAL A 53 4.06 -6.14 6.94
C VAL A 53 2.69 -6.13 7.64
N TRP A 54 1.80 -7.05 7.31
CA TRP A 54 0.50 -7.16 7.96
C TRP A 54 0.63 -7.55 9.44
N ALA A 55 1.54 -8.45 9.80
CA ALA A 55 1.76 -8.84 11.18
C ALA A 55 2.25 -7.64 12.01
N GLU A 56 3.12 -6.80 11.46
CA GLU A 56 3.71 -5.67 12.19
C GLU A 56 2.85 -4.39 12.15
N PHE A 57 2.20 -4.11 11.02
CA PHE A 57 1.48 -2.85 10.77
C PHE A 57 -0.02 -2.99 10.55
N GLY A 58 -0.53 -4.22 10.51
CA GLY A 58 -1.93 -4.49 10.23
C GLY A 58 -2.89 -3.80 11.20
N GLY A 59 -3.96 -3.25 10.63
CA GLY A 59 -4.99 -2.51 11.35
C GLY A 59 -4.55 -1.14 11.87
N LEU A 60 -3.37 -0.65 11.45
CA LEU A 60 -2.91 0.69 11.81
C LEU A 60 -3.28 1.72 10.76
N THR A 61 -3.62 2.91 11.24
CA THR A 61 -3.89 4.09 10.41
C THR A 61 -2.82 5.14 10.65
N VAL A 62 -1.79 5.12 9.81
CA VAL A 62 -0.70 6.11 9.87
C VAL A 62 -1.19 7.40 9.23
N ARG A 63 -1.27 8.48 10.00
CA ARG A 63 -1.67 9.80 9.48
C ARG A 63 -0.45 10.64 9.12
N SER A 64 -0.63 11.55 8.17
CA SER A 64 0.41 12.50 7.82
C SER A 64 0.72 13.47 8.94
N CYS A 65 1.92 14.04 8.91
CA CYS A 65 2.24 15.15 9.79
C CYS A 65 1.37 16.37 9.43
N PRO A 66 1.05 17.25 10.39
CA PRO A 66 0.21 18.42 10.15
C PRO A 66 0.86 19.46 9.21
N ALA A 67 2.17 19.36 8.97
CA ALA A 67 2.89 20.20 8.03
C ALA A 67 2.71 19.78 6.55
N ARG A 68 2.20 18.57 6.31
CA ARG A 68 1.97 18.04 4.96
C ARG A 68 0.60 18.47 4.44
N ASP A 69 0.60 19.20 3.32
CA ASP A 69 -0.61 19.58 2.60
C ASP A 69 -0.57 19.00 1.17
N PRO A 70 -1.63 18.30 0.70
CA PRO A 70 -2.81 17.90 1.47
C PRO A 70 -2.49 16.85 2.53
N ALA A 71 -3.31 16.75 3.58
CA ALA A 71 -3.19 15.68 4.56
C ALA A 71 -3.47 14.31 3.91
N SER A 72 -2.69 13.29 4.27
CA SER A 72 -2.93 11.91 3.85
C SER A 72 -2.96 10.98 5.05
N SER A 73 -3.46 9.77 4.82
CA SER A 73 -3.38 8.67 5.79
C SER A 73 -3.14 7.37 5.05
N LEU A 74 -2.51 6.40 5.68
CA LEU A 74 -2.35 5.05 5.18
C LEU A 74 -2.96 4.09 6.20
N CYS A 75 -4.05 3.44 5.81
CA CYS A 75 -4.66 2.36 6.57
C CYS A 75 -4.11 1.03 6.04
N VAL A 76 -3.47 0.25 6.88
CA VAL A 76 -3.01 -1.10 6.52
C VAL A 76 -4.12 -2.10 6.82
N ASP A 77 -5.06 -2.21 5.90
CA ASP A 77 -6.15 -3.19 5.95
C ASP A 77 -6.28 -3.89 4.59
N PRO A 78 -5.71 -5.09 4.42
CA PRO A 78 -5.65 -5.72 3.12
C PRO A 78 -7.02 -6.22 2.64
N VAL A 79 -7.99 -6.44 3.55
CA VAL A 79 -9.35 -6.86 3.22
C VAL A 79 -10.13 -5.69 2.61
N ASP A 80 -9.97 -4.48 3.13
CA ASP A 80 -10.55 -3.26 2.58
C ASP A 80 -10.05 -2.99 1.14
N ALA A 81 -8.77 -3.30 0.87
CA ALA A 81 -8.18 -3.20 -0.47
C ALA A 81 -8.57 -4.34 -1.43
N CYS A 82 -9.22 -5.41 -0.96
CA CYS A 82 -9.50 -6.63 -1.73
C CYS A 82 -10.72 -6.54 -2.66
N VAL A 83 -11.63 -5.57 -2.47
CA VAL A 83 -12.95 -5.55 -3.14
C VAL A 83 -12.81 -5.33 -4.65
N ASP A 84 -13.05 -6.38 -5.45
CA ASP A 84 -13.01 -6.43 -6.93
C ASP A 84 -11.65 -6.09 -7.59
N THR A 85 -10.53 -6.41 -6.92
CA THR A 85 -9.19 -5.96 -7.35
C THR A 85 -8.24 -7.04 -7.86
N VAL A 86 -8.72 -8.27 -8.05
CA VAL A 86 -7.89 -9.37 -8.54
C VAL A 86 -7.28 -9.03 -9.91
N GLU A 87 -8.07 -8.41 -10.80
CA GLU A 87 -7.60 -7.99 -12.12
C GLU A 87 -6.54 -6.88 -12.05
N GLU A 88 -6.68 -5.93 -11.10
CA GLU A 88 -5.66 -4.89 -10.87
C GLU A 88 -4.34 -5.52 -10.42
N ALA A 89 -4.37 -6.45 -9.45
CA ALA A 89 -3.17 -7.14 -8.97
C ALA A 89 -2.53 -8.02 -10.04
N VAL A 90 -3.33 -8.70 -10.87
CA VAL A 90 -2.82 -9.47 -12.02
C VAL A 90 -2.14 -8.56 -13.03
N SER A 91 -2.71 -7.38 -13.28
CA SER A 91 -2.14 -6.38 -14.20
C SER A 91 -0.81 -5.85 -13.66
N LEU A 92 -0.75 -5.46 -12.38
CA LEU A 92 0.48 -5.04 -11.70
C LEU A 92 1.55 -6.12 -11.82
N ARG A 93 1.17 -7.38 -11.52
CA ARG A 93 2.08 -8.51 -11.63
C ARG A 93 2.61 -8.74 -13.02
N ARG A 94 1.77 -8.62 -14.06
CA ARG A 94 2.24 -8.73 -15.45
C ARG A 94 3.20 -7.61 -15.83
N ARG A 95 2.96 -6.39 -15.35
CA ARG A 95 3.76 -5.21 -15.69
C ARG A 95 5.14 -5.19 -15.03
N PHE A 96 5.19 -5.53 -13.74
CA PHE A 96 6.39 -5.47 -12.92
C PHE A 96 7.10 -6.82 -12.78
N ALA A 97 6.48 -7.91 -13.28
CA ALA A 97 6.97 -9.28 -13.15
C ALA A 97 7.20 -9.72 -11.69
N GLU A 98 6.54 -9.07 -10.73
CA GLU A 98 6.59 -9.32 -9.29
C GLU A 98 5.17 -9.52 -8.77
N ASN A 99 5.01 -10.20 -7.64
CA ASN A 99 3.69 -10.40 -7.08
C ASN A 99 3.31 -9.21 -6.19
N PHE A 100 2.06 -8.73 -6.33
CA PHE A 100 1.55 -7.56 -5.61
C PHE A 100 0.44 -8.03 -4.68
N SER A 101 0.71 -7.90 -3.39
CA SER A 101 -0.27 -8.19 -2.35
C SER A 101 -0.96 -6.91 -1.91
N PRO A 102 -2.29 -6.93 -1.69
CA PRO A 102 -3.01 -5.77 -1.18
C PRO A 102 -2.48 -5.40 0.19
N LEU A 103 -2.21 -4.13 0.41
CA LEU A 103 -1.68 -3.62 1.68
C LEU A 103 -2.78 -2.91 2.47
N GLY A 104 -3.60 -2.11 1.78
CA GLY A 104 -4.69 -1.35 2.37
C GLY A 104 -5.02 -0.09 1.58
N MET A 105 -5.45 0.98 2.24
CA MET A 105 -5.96 2.17 1.58
C MET A 105 -5.19 3.44 1.98
N TRP A 106 -4.67 4.15 0.98
CA TRP A 106 -4.06 5.46 1.09
C TRP A 106 -5.07 6.58 0.81
N SER A 107 -5.08 7.58 1.68
CA SER A 107 -6.00 8.72 1.70
C SER A 107 -7.47 8.31 1.61
N VAL A 108 -7.82 7.14 2.18
CA VAL A 108 -9.19 6.59 2.26
C VAL A 108 -9.84 6.33 0.88
N GLN A 109 -9.07 6.42 -0.21
CA GLN A 109 -9.62 6.30 -1.56
C GLN A 109 -8.70 5.55 -2.52
N PHE A 110 -7.39 5.62 -2.33
CA PHE A 110 -6.41 5.01 -3.22
C PHE A 110 -5.97 3.68 -2.65
N ARG A 111 -6.11 2.62 -3.43
CA ARG A 111 -5.73 1.28 -2.97
C ARG A 111 -4.22 1.15 -3.00
N THR A 112 -3.65 0.46 -2.03
CA THR A 112 -2.21 0.27 -1.95
C THR A 112 -1.85 -1.19 -2.03
N TYR A 113 -0.73 -1.45 -2.69
CA TYR A 113 -0.18 -2.77 -2.87
C TYR A 113 1.30 -2.76 -2.50
N VAL A 114 1.74 -3.86 -1.91
CA VAL A 114 3.15 -4.13 -1.62
C VAL A 114 3.64 -5.23 -2.56
N ALA A 115 4.75 -4.97 -3.23
CA ALA A 115 5.42 -5.94 -4.07
C ALA A 115 6.25 -6.91 -3.21
N THR A 116 6.53 -8.11 -3.70
CA THR A 116 7.46 -9.06 -3.07
C THR A 116 8.82 -8.41 -2.76
N GLY A 117 9.32 -7.49 -3.60
CA GLY A 117 10.55 -6.73 -3.35
C GLY A 117 10.47 -5.67 -2.24
N GLY A 118 9.31 -5.46 -1.60
CA GLY A 118 9.09 -4.47 -0.55
C GLY A 118 8.68 -3.07 -1.04
N ARG A 119 8.57 -2.87 -2.36
CA ARG A 119 8.05 -1.65 -2.97
C ARG A 119 6.58 -1.48 -2.65
N VAL A 120 6.16 -0.25 -2.37
CA VAL A 120 4.74 0.08 -2.16
C VAL A 120 4.26 1.01 -3.25
N VAL A 121 3.13 0.68 -3.84
CA VAL A 121 2.45 1.49 -4.85
C VAL A 121 1.01 1.76 -4.42
N ALA A 122 0.50 2.95 -4.75
CA ALA A 122 -0.92 3.23 -4.67
C ALA A 122 -1.51 3.26 -6.08
N VAL A 123 -2.74 2.81 -6.22
CA VAL A 123 -3.48 2.72 -7.47
C VAL A 123 -4.76 3.53 -7.32
N GLY A 124 -5.04 4.32 -8.34
CA GLY A 124 -6.31 4.99 -8.54
C GLY A 124 -6.71 4.96 -10.02
N PRO A 125 -7.73 5.72 -10.40
CA PRO A 125 -8.31 5.63 -11.74
C PRO A 125 -7.28 6.06 -12.80
N ASN A 126 -6.78 5.10 -13.58
CA ASN A 126 -5.75 5.27 -14.62
C ASN A 126 -4.42 5.88 -14.15
N VAL A 127 -4.13 5.86 -12.85
CA VAL A 127 -2.92 6.44 -12.28
C VAL A 127 -2.37 5.50 -11.22
N LEU A 128 -1.05 5.33 -11.24
CA LEU A 128 -0.30 4.58 -10.25
C LEU A 128 0.70 5.52 -9.58
N TRP A 129 0.66 5.62 -8.25
CA TRP A 129 1.62 6.39 -7.48
C TRP A 129 2.67 5.47 -6.89
N HIS A 130 3.93 5.75 -7.18
CA HIS A 130 5.04 5.07 -6.52
C HIS A 130 5.31 5.71 -5.17
N LEU A 131 4.80 5.12 -4.08
CA LEU A 131 5.01 5.67 -2.74
C LEU A 131 6.46 5.54 -2.31
N GLY A 132 7.09 4.38 -2.56
CA GLY A 132 8.50 4.15 -2.25
C GLY A 132 9.00 2.80 -2.77
N ALA A 133 10.32 2.66 -2.91
CA ALA A 133 10.92 1.37 -3.27
C ALA A 133 10.96 0.40 -2.07
N THR A 134 10.77 0.92 -0.86
CA THR A 134 10.63 0.17 0.39
C THR A 134 9.43 0.67 1.21
N PHE A 135 8.98 -0.14 2.16
CA PHE A 135 7.91 0.25 3.10
C PHE A 135 8.27 1.49 3.92
N ALA A 136 9.52 1.61 4.38
CA ALA A 136 10.02 2.81 5.07
C ALA A 136 9.87 4.07 4.21
N GLU A 137 10.31 4.03 2.95
CA GLU A 137 10.17 5.17 2.04
C GLU A 137 8.72 5.52 1.77
N ALA A 138 7.85 4.53 1.64
CA ALA A 138 6.43 4.74 1.44
C ALA A 138 5.79 5.45 2.64
N LEU A 139 6.15 5.05 3.87
CA LEU A 139 5.71 5.73 5.08
C LEU A 139 6.24 7.16 5.16
N THR A 140 7.51 7.40 4.84
CA THR A 140 8.08 8.75 4.74
C THR A 140 7.28 9.61 3.77
N TYR A 141 6.93 9.07 2.59
CA TYR A 141 6.10 9.78 1.62
C TYR A 141 4.68 10.06 2.11
N VAL A 142 4.05 9.12 2.83
CA VAL A 142 2.72 9.32 3.40
C VAL A 142 2.76 10.37 4.51
N VAL A 143 3.79 10.33 5.35
CA VAL A 143 3.88 11.18 6.55
C VAL A 143 4.34 12.58 6.21
N GLU A 144 5.43 12.70 5.46
CA GLU A 144 6.11 13.96 5.15
C GLU A 144 5.73 14.50 3.75
N GLY A 145 5.36 13.62 2.82
CA GLY A 145 5.11 13.99 1.42
C GLY A 145 6.39 13.94 0.58
N ASP A 146 6.26 14.27 -0.70
CA ASP A 146 7.40 14.33 -1.64
C ASP A 146 7.98 15.73 -1.82
N GLY A 147 7.53 16.72 -1.03
CA GLY A 147 7.85 18.12 -1.28
C GLY A 147 7.36 18.65 -2.65
N GLY A 148 6.39 17.96 -3.29
CA GLY A 148 5.78 18.39 -4.56
C GLY A 148 6.29 17.67 -5.82
N ALA A 149 7.22 16.72 -5.71
CA ALA A 149 7.51 15.85 -6.84
C ALA A 149 6.35 14.86 -7.07
N SER A 150 5.89 14.79 -8.32
CA SER A 150 4.77 13.95 -8.69
C SER A 150 5.30 12.55 -9.01
N ARG A 151 5.09 11.60 -8.10
CA ARG A 151 5.40 10.17 -8.31
C ARG A 151 4.25 9.41 -9.00
N ALA A 152 3.32 10.16 -9.59
CA ALA A 152 2.21 9.65 -10.36
C ALA A 152 2.71 9.20 -11.74
N GLU A 153 2.58 7.91 -12.03
CA GLU A 153 2.73 7.33 -13.35
C GLU A 153 1.34 7.12 -13.97
N ARG A 154 1.19 7.43 -15.26
CA ARG A 154 -0.04 7.15 -16.00
C ARG A 154 -0.16 5.65 -16.23
N ALA A 155 -1.25 5.05 -15.78
CA ALA A 155 -1.47 3.62 -15.76
C ALA A 155 -2.71 3.22 -16.58
N ASP A 156 -2.77 3.67 -17.85
CA ASP A 156 -3.87 3.34 -18.78
C ASP A 156 -4.02 1.82 -19.00
N TRP A 157 -2.94 1.08 -18.77
CA TRP A 157 -2.89 -0.38 -18.91
C TRP A 157 -3.58 -1.13 -17.77
N LEU A 158 -3.92 -0.45 -16.66
CA LEU A 158 -4.45 -1.08 -15.46
C LEU A 158 -5.94 -1.44 -15.58
N GLY A 159 -6.61 -0.98 -16.64
CA GLY A 159 -7.97 -1.42 -17.00
C GLY A 159 -9.08 -0.98 -16.06
N ASN A 160 -8.74 -0.29 -14.95
CA ASN A 160 -9.67 0.26 -13.96
C ASN A 160 -10.39 1.53 -14.44
N CYS A 161 -10.72 1.56 -15.74
CA CYS A 161 -11.59 2.58 -16.30
C CYS A 161 -12.94 2.53 -15.57
N LEU A 162 -13.41 3.69 -15.11
CA LEU A 162 -14.84 3.88 -14.86
C LEU A 162 -15.59 3.38 -16.11
N PRO A 163 -16.66 2.58 -15.96
CA PRO A 163 -17.51 2.21 -17.09
C PRO A 163 -18.21 3.47 -17.60
N GLY A 164 -17.55 4.19 -18.51
CA GLY A 164 -17.99 5.50 -18.98
C GLY A 164 -17.23 6.05 -20.18
N ASP A 165 -15.99 5.62 -20.44
CA ASP A 165 -15.21 6.11 -21.60
C ASP A 165 -14.98 5.03 -22.67
N ARG A 166 -16.01 4.19 -22.92
CA ARG A 166 -16.20 3.64 -24.27
C ARG A 166 -17.12 4.61 -24.99
N LEU A 167 -16.59 5.75 -25.41
CA LEU A 167 -17.21 6.48 -26.50
C LEU A 167 -17.03 5.60 -27.74
N THR A 168 -18.16 5.10 -28.24
CA THR A 168 -18.34 4.45 -29.53
C THR A 168 -17.53 5.15 -30.60
N ASP A 169 -16.66 4.42 -31.30
CA ASP A 169 -16.30 4.76 -32.67
C ASP A 169 -16.85 3.63 -33.56
N ASP A 170 -17.89 4.00 -34.29
CA ASP A 170 -18.61 3.25 -35.32
C ASP A 170 -17.84 3.32 -36.65
#